data_AF-A0A2V8MKW6-F1
#
_entry.id   AF-A0A2V8MKW6-F1
#
_cell.length_a   1.000
_cell.length_b   1.000
_cell.length_c   1.000
_cell.angle_alpha   90.00
_cell.angle_beta   90.00
_cell.angle_gamma   90.00
#
_symmetry.space_group_name_H-M   'P 1'
#
loop_
_entity.id
_entity.type
_entity.pdbx_description
1 polymer ?
#
loop_
_entity_poly.entity_id
_entity_poly.type
_entity_poly.pdbx_seq_one_letter_code
_entity_poly.pdbx_strand_id
1 'polypeptide(L)' 'LDARGFIKTGPDLSHDDLAAAHWPLARLPHLLETSLPGVFAVGDVRAGNIKRVASAVGEGSIAISFVHQVLQE' A
#
# COMPACT_ATOMS: atom_id res chain seq x y z
N LEU A 1 5.43 -4.78 8.52
CA LEU A 1 6.39 -5.21 7.48
C LEU A 1 6.16 -6.70 7.19
N ASP A 2 6.62 -7.22 6.05
CA ASP A 2 6.74 -8.66 5.80
C ASP A 2 7.92 -9.25 6.60
N ALA A 3 8.10 -10.57 6.54
CA ALA A 3 9.19 -11.26 7.24
C ALA A 3 10.61 -10.84 6.77
N ARG A 4 10.72 -10.14 5.63
CA ARG A 4 11.97 -9.63 5.06
C ARG A 4 12.15 -8.13 5.30
N GLY A 5 11.26 -7.49 6.05
CA GLY A 5 11.35 -6.06 6.38
C GLY A 5 10.78 -5.12 5.32
N PHE A 6 10.05 -5.61 4.31
CA PHE A 6 9.39 -4.75 3.32
C PHE A 6 8.00 -4.30 3.77
N ILE A 7 7.55 -3.14 3.28
CA ILE A 7 6.21 -2.60 3.61
C ILE A 7 5.13 -3.45 2.94
N LYS A 8 4.15 -3.92 3.70
CA LYS A 8 2.96 -4.60 3.14
C LYS A 8 1.95 -3.54 2.69
N THR A 9 1.30 -3.78 1.55
CA THR A 9 0.36 -2.84 0.95
C THR A 9 -0.86 -3.57 0.41
N GLY A 10 -2.04 -2.92 0.46
CA GLY A 10 -3.25 -3.40 -0.17
C GLY A 10 -3.56 -4.86 0.18
N PRO A 11 -3.70 -5.75 -0.82
CA PRO A 11 -4.01 -7.17 -0.59
C PRO A 11 -2.98 -7.94 0.26
N ASP A 12 -1.75 -7.44 0.38
CA ASP A 12 -0.72 -8.09 1.22
C ASP A 12 -0.93 -7.84 2.72
N LEU A 13 -1.86 -6.94 3.10
CA LEU A 13 -2.27 -6.73 4.49
C LEU A 13 -3.34 -7.76 4.87
N SER A 14 -3.01 -8.62 5.82
CA SER A 14 -3.97 -9.59 6.37
C SER A 14 -5.00 -8.90 7.28
N HIS A 15 -6.08 -9.61 7.63
CA HIS A 15 -7.07 -9.11 8.60
C HIS A 15 -6.43 -8.79 9.95
N ASP A 16 -5.48 -9.62 10.41
CA ASP A 16 -4.75 -9.39 11.67
C ASP A 16 -3.87 -8.14 11.59
N ASP A 17 -3.27 -7.86 10.43
CA ASP A 17 -2.47 -6.64 10.23
C ASP A 17 -3.32 -5.39 10.33
N LEU A 18 -4.50 -5.40 9.72
CA LEU A 18 -5.43 -4.27 9.75
C LEU A 18 -6.03 -4.08 11.14
N ALA A 19 -6.36 -5.17 11.83
CA ALA A 19 -6.82 -5.12 13.21
C ALA A 19 -5.74 -4.54 14.14
N ALA A 20 -4.49 -5.02 14.04
CA ALA A 20 -3.38 -4.53 14.85
C ALA A 20 -3.05 -3.05 14.57
N ALA A 21 -3.18 -2.62 13.31
CA ALA A 21 -3.00 -1.22 12.91
C ALA A 21 -4.21 -0.33 13.24
N HIS A 22 -5.29 -0.88 13.81
CA HIS A 22 -6.55 -0.18 14.09
C HIS A 22 -7.11 0.53 12.84
N TRP A 23 -7.16 -0.19 11.72
CA TRP A 23 -7.65 0.35 10.46
C TRP A 23 -9.05 0.98 10.62
N PRO A 24 -9.21 2.30 10.39
CA PRO A 24 -10.41 3.02 10.80
C PRO A 24 -11.49 3.09 9.71
N LEU A 25 -11.17 2.71 8.47
CA LEU A 25 -12.07 2.87 7.33
C LEU A 25 -12.89 1.60 7.08
N ALA A 26 -14.14 1.78 6.65
CA ALA A 26 -15.01 0.66 6.30
C ALA A 26 -14.54 -0.12 5.06
N ARG A 27 -13.80 0.55 4.16
CA ARG A 27 -13.18 -0.08 2.99
C ARG A 27 -11.87 -0.75 3.36
N LEU A 28 -11.48 -1.75 2.58
CA LEU A 28 -10.11 -2.28 2.61
C LEU A 28 -9.11 -1.26 2.04
N PRO A 29 -7.82 -1.38 2.39
CA PRO A 29 -6.78 -0.54 1.80
C PRO A 29 -6.71 -0.70 0.28
N HIS A 30 -6.43 0.39 -0.44
CA HIS A 30 -6.16 0.35 -1.87
C HIS A 30 -4.86 -0.41 -2.19
N LEU A 31 -4.66 -0.77 -3.47
CA LEU A 31 -3.60 -1.70 -3.92
C LEU A 31 -2.18 -1.39 -3.37
N LEU A 32 -1.84 -0.12 -3.24
CA LEU A 32 -0.50 0.35 -2.81
C LEU A 32 -0.56 1.07 -1.46
N GLU A 33 -1.72 1.10 -0.82
CA GLU A 33 -1.96 1.74 0.47
C GLU A 33 -1.43 0.85 1.59
N THR A 34 -0.73 1.44 2.54
CA THR A 34 -0.19 0.75 3.71
C THR A 34 -1.29 0.52 4.76
N SER A 35 -0.94 -0.01 5.93
CA SER A 35 -1.85 -0.07 7.07
C SER A 35 -2.15 1.30 7.69
N LEU A 36 -1.56 2.38 7.19
CA LEU A 36 -1.92 3.76 7.52
C LEU A 36 -2.77 4.33 6.37
N PRO A 37 -4.03 4.72 6.63
CA PRO A 37 -4.91 5.28 5.61
C PRO A 37 -4.29 6.50 4.91
N GLY A 38 -4.43 6.55 3.59
CA GLY A 38 -3.88 7.60 2.72
C GLY A 38 -2.36 7.55 2.53
N VAL A 39 -1.65 6.63 3.17
CA VAL A 39 -0.19 6.46 3.01
C VAL A 39 0.08 5.31 2.05
N PHE A 40 0.82 5.60 0.98
CA PHE A 40 1.12 4.63 -0.08
C PHE A 40 2.62 4.30 -0.12
N ALA A 41 2.95 3.06 -0.47
CA ALA A 41 4.32 2.60 -0.66
C ALA A 41 4.50 1.97 -2.05
N VAL A 42 5.53 2.41 -2.78
CA VAL A 42 5.79 2.01 -4.18
C VAL A 42 7.25 1.65 -4.41
N GLY A 43 7.52 0.82 -5.41
CA GLY A 43 8.86 0.41 -5.76
C GLY A 43 9.49 -0.52 -4.72
N ASP A 44 10.81 -0.44 -4.57
CA ASP A 44 11.61 -1.46 -3.88
C ASP A 44 11.40 -1.53 -2.37
N VAL A 45 10.69 -0.55 -1.79
CA VAL A 45 10.38 -0.50 -0.35
C VAL A 45 9.23 -1.43 0.04
N ARG A 46 8.32 -1.77 -0.89
CA ARG A 46 7.16 -2.62 -0.59
C ARG A 46 7.39 -4.10 -0.90
N ALA A 47 6.61 -4.94 -0.23
CA ALA A 47 6.58 -6.38 -0.45
C ALA A 47 6.06 -6.70 -1.85
N GLY A 48 6.45 -7.86 -2.38
CA GLY A 48 6.00 -8.34 -3.70
C GLY A 48 6.49 -7.54 -4.92
N ASN A 49 7.34 -6.53 -4.75
CA ASN A 49 7.89 -5.77 -5.87
C ASN A 49 8.90 -6.59 -6.70
N ILE A 50 9.05 -6.21 -7.97
CA ILE A 50 9.91 -6.90 -8.96
C ILE A 50 11.35 -6.35 -8.96
N LYS A 51 11.70 -5.39 -8.09
CA LYS A 51 13.02 -4.73 -8.00
C LYS A 51 13.49 -4.12 -9.33
N ARG A 52 12.57 -3.45 -10.05
CA ARG A 52 12.84 -2.81 -11.34
C ARG A 52 12.36 -1.36 -11.38
N VAL A 53 13.19 -0.48 -11.92
CA VAL A 53 12.90 0.96 -12.05
C VAL A 53 11.61 1.23 -12.81
N ALA A 54 11.41 0.62 -13.99
CA ALA A 54 10.21 0.85 -14.79
C ALA A 54 8.92 0.42 -14.06
N SER A 55 8.97 -0.67 -13.28
CA SER A 55 7.84 -1.12 -12.47
C SER A 55 7.55 -0.15 -11.32
N ALA A 56 8.58 0.35 -10.63
CA ALA A 56 8.43 1.36 -9.58
C ALA A 56 7.80 2.66 -10.12
N VAL A 57 8.20 3.10 -11.32
CA VAL A 57 7.59 4.26 -12.00
C VAL A 57 6.10 4.02 -12.28
N GLY A 58 5.75 2.85 -12.81
CA GLY A 58 4.34 2.49 -13.06
C GLY A 58 3.50 2.46 -11.79
N GLU A 59 4.02 1.87 -10.71
CA GLU A 59 3.37 1.85 -9.40
C GLU A 59 3.17 3.26 -8.84
N GLY A 60 4.15 4.16 -9.00
CA GLY A 60 4.02 5.56 -8.62
C GLY A 60 2.84 6.26 -9.31
N SER A 61 2.66 6.03 -10.62
CA SER A 61 1.51 6.55 -11.37
C SER A 61 0.18 6.04 -10.79
N ILE A 62 0.10 4.74 -10.50
CA ILE A 62 -1.10 4.12 -9.90
C ILE A 62 -1.39 4.70 -8.51
N ALA A 63 -0.35 4.88 -7.68
CA ALA A 63 -0.49 5.43 -6.34
C ALA A 63 -1.09 6.86 -6.38
N ILE A 64 -0.68 7.70 -7.33
CA ILE A 64 -1.23 9.05 -7.49
C ILE A 64 -2.73 9.02 -7.83
N SER A 65 -3.18 8.10 -8.68
CA SER A 65 -4.61 7.92 -8.95
C SER A 65 -5.41 7.61 -7.67
N PHE A 66 -4.89 6.75 -6.80
CA PHE A 66 -5.53 6.48 -5.50
C PHE A 66 -5.43 7.64 -4.53
N VAL A 67 -4.33 8.41 -4.53
CA VAL A 67 -4.23 9.63 -3.71
C VAL A 67 -5.37 10.60 -4.08
N HIS A 68 -5.63 10.80 -5.37
CA HIS A 68 -6.76 11.63 -5.80
C HIS A 68 -8.11 11.09 -5.33
N GLN A 69 -8.29 9.77 -5.32
CA GLN A 69 -9.50 9.15 -4.78
C GLN A 69 -9.64 9.37 -3.27
N VAL A 70 -8.58 9.13 -2.49
CA VAL A 70 -8.59 9.32 -1.03
C VAL A 70 -8.85 10.78 -0.63
N LEU A 71 -8.32 11.75 -1.39
CA LEU A 71 -8.57 13.17 -1.14
C LEU A 71 -10.02 13.61 -1.42
N GLN A 72 -10.83 12.75 -2.05
CA GLN A 72 -12.25 12.97 -2.31
C GLN A 72 -13.17 12.24 -1.31
N GLU A 73 -12.62 11.45 -0.40
CA GLU A 73 -13.33 10.76 0.69
C GLU A 73 -13.56 11.69 1.89
#